data_AF-A0A0F9P490-F1
#
_entry.id   AF-A0A0F9P490-F1
#
_cell.length_a   1.000
_cell.length_b   1.000
_cell.length_c   1.000
_cell.angle_alpha   90.00
_cell.angle_beta   90.00
_cell.angle_gamma   90.00
#
_symmetry.space_group_name_H-M   'P 1'
#
loop_
_entity.id
_entity.type
_entity.pdbx_description
1 polymer ?
#
loop_
_entity_poly.entity_id
_entity_poly.type
_entity_poly.pdbx_seq_one_letter_code
_entity_poly.pdbx_strand_id
1 'polypeptide(L)'
;MQPRRKETRLIRRVFYRLKRDYGFPIRLYKIIDVTLDLEAGTKTRRVRCKSILRAVFVTARLFRSFVYDLSYIAVNKNFVSGGFFDANDRVILIDWQDTRDFVVELDDYIIYDDKHYLVTGVRVFENDAGYLVKVRGVTGAEVIDPCAFEMSNAIEITQTVIADAIP
;
A
#
# COMPACT_ATOMS: atom_id res chain seq x y z
N MET A 1 -19.27 24.16 -1.27
CA MET A 1 -19.53 24.10 0.18
C MET A 1 -18.28 24.64 0.88
N GLN A 2 -18.33 25.86 1.43
CA GLN A 2 -17.13 26.49 2.01
C GLN A 2 -16.77 25.82 3.35
N PRO A 3 -15.50 25.44 3.56
CA PRO A 3 -15.09 24.75 4.77
C PRO A 3 -15.14 25.69 5.98
N ARG A 4 -15.73 25.22 7.09
CA ARG A 4 -15.70 25.91 8.38
C ARG A 4 -14.26 25.90 8.90
N ARG A 5 -13.55 27.01 8.68
CA ARG A 5 -12.12 27.27 8.99
C ARG A 5 -11.64 26.82 10.38
N LYS A 6 -12.53 26.67 11.37
CA LYS A 6 -12.23 26.16 12.72
C LYS A 6 -12.08 24.63 12.77
N GLU A 7 -12.95 23.89 12.07
CA GLU A 7 -12.97 22.43 12.04
C GLU A 7 -11.68 21.88 11.42
N THR A 8 -11.22 22.50 10.32
CA THR A 8 -9.93 22.16 9.68
C THR A 8 -8.72 22.39 10.60
N ARG A 9 -8.75 23.41 11.47
CA ARG A 9 -7.66 23.68 12.43
C ARG A 9 -7.59 22.61 13.52
N LEU A 10 -8.74 22.15 14.01
CA LEU A 10 -8.80 21.08 15.00
C LEU A 10 -8.22 19.80 14.42
N ILE A 11 -8.71 19.37 13.25
CA ILE A 11 -8.25 18.15 12.57
C ILE A 11 -6.73 18.18 12.36
N ARG A 12 -6.19 19.29 11.85
CA ARG A 12 -4.73 19.45 11.66
C ARG A 12 -3.94 19.33 12.96
N ARG A 13 -4.44 19.86 14.08
CA ARG A 13 -3.78 19.70 15.40
C ARG A 13 -3.81 18.24 15.86
N VAL A 14 -4.90 17.53 15.61
CA VAL A 14 -5.01 16.10 15.92
C VAL A 14 -4.02 15.31 15.09
N PHE A 15 -3.97 15.51 13.76
CA PHE A 15 -2.97 14.88 12.90
C PHE A 15 -1.54 15.16 13.37
N TYR A 16 -1.22 16.40 13.71
CA TYR A 16 0.10 16.76 14.21
C TYR A 16 0.47 16.03 15.50
N ARG A 17 -0.46 15.92 16.46
CA ARG A 17 -0.23 15.16 17.70
C ARG A 17 -0.07 13.67 17.41
N LEU A 18 -0.96 13.09 16.60
CA LEU A 18 -0.88 11.67 16.24
C LEU A 18 0.45 11.34 15.53
N LYS A 19 0.89 12.16 14.58
CA LYS A 19 2.18 11.99 13.89
C LYS A 19 3.37 12.14 14.83
N ARG A 20 3.25 12.95 15.88
CA ARG A 20 4.30 13.14 16.88
C ARG A 20 4.43 11.92 17.80
N ASP A 21 3.30 11.40 18.26
CA ASP A 21 3.27 10.37 19.30
C ASP A 21 3.32 8.95 18.72
N TYR A 22 2.77 8.75 17.52
CA TYR A 22 2.58 7.42 16.89
C TYR A 22 3.02 7.40 15.41
N GLY A 23 3.88 8.33 15.01
CA GLY A 23 4.38 8.41 13.64
C GLY A 23 5.47 7.38 13.38
N PHE A 24 5.29 6.61 12.31
CA PHE A 24 6.27 5.65 11.81
C PHE A 24 6.66 5.99 10.36
N PRO A 25 7.91 5.76 9.97
CA PRO A 25 8.35 5.99 8.60
C PRO A 25 7.78 4.89 7.68
N ILE A 26 7.23 5.29 6.55
CA ILE A 26 6.75 4.38 5.49
C ILE A 26 7.28 4.84 4.14
N ARG A 27 7.41 3.90 3.20
CA ARG A 27 7.74 4.18 1.80
C ARG A 27 6.54 3.86 0.93
N LEU A 28 6.06 4.85 0.18
CA LEU A 28 4.93 4.74 -0.72
C LEU A 28 5.42 4.64 -2.16
N TYR A 29 4.85 3.74 -2.94
CA TYR A 29 5.28 3.45 -4.31
C TYR A 29 4.08 3.47 -5.25
N LYS A 30 4.27 4.15 -6.38
CA LYS A 30 3.31 4.25 -7.46
C LYS A 30 3.91 3.75 -8.75
N ILE A 31 3.15 2.92 -9.45
CA ILE A 31 3.51 2.45 -10.78
C ILE A 31 3.19 3.57 -11.76
N ILE A 32 4.19 4.08 -12.48
CA ILE A 32 3.95 5.04 -13.55
C ILE A 32 3.67 4.30 -14.86
N ASP A 33 4.53 3.34 -15.17
CA ASP A 33 4.49 2.64 -16.44
C ASP A 33 4.96 1.20 -16.30
N VAL A 34 4.42 0.34 -17.15
CA VAL A 34 4.78 -1.07 -17.26
C VAL A 34 4.97 -1.36 -18.74
N THR A 35 6.22 -1.47 -19.15
CA THR A 35 6.57 -1.84 -20.52
C THR A 35 6.87 -3.33 -20.56
N LEU A 36 6.22 -4.06 -21.46
CA LEU A 36 6.46 -5.47 -21.70
C LEU A 36 7.13 -5.62 -23.06
N ASP A 37 8.37 -6.08 -23.07
CA ASP A 37 9.05 -6.51 -24.29
C ASP A 37 8.74 -8.00 -24.52
N LEU A 38 7.93 -8.28 -25.53
CA LEU A 38 7.50 -9.64 -25.88
C LEU A 38 8.60 -10.46 -26.55
N GLU A 39 9.60 -9.83 -27.18
CA GLU A 39 10.71 -10.52 -27.83
C GLU A 39 11.76 -10.95 -26.79
N ALA A 40 12.05 -10.08 -25.82
CA ALA A 40 13.01 -10.35 -24.74
C ALA A 40 12.39 -11.00 -23.49
N GLY A 41 11.08 -11.18 -23.44
CA GLY A 41 10.36 -11.70 -22.26
C GLY A 41 10.54 -10.84 -20.99
N THR A 42 10.95 -9.58 -21.14
CA THR A 42 11.36 -8.72 -20.03
C THR A 42 10.26 -7.72 -19.69
N LYS A 43 9.95 -7.60 -18.40
CA LYS A 43 8.94 -6.67 -17.89
C LYS A 43 9.63 -5.55 -17.13
N THR A 44 9.63 -4.36 -17.71
CA THR A 44 10.21 -3.17 -17.08
C THR A 44 9.09 -2.36 -16.43
N ARG A 45 9.24 -2.08 -15.13
CA ARG A 45 8.28 -1.29 -14.35
C ARG A 45 8.95 0.00 -13.90
N ARG A 46 8.42 1.13 -14.33
CA ARG A 46 8.79 2.44 -13.79
C ARG A 46 7.99 2.72 -12.53
N VAL A 47 8.69 2.97 -11.43
CA VAL A 47 8.06 3.23 -10.13
C VAL A 47 8.50 4.59 -9.62
N ARG A 48 7.52 5.38 -9.15
CA ARG A 48 7.77 6.59 -8.36
C ARG A 48 7.63 6.26 -6.89
N CYS A 49 8.63 6.63 -6.10
CA CYS A 49 8.56 6.46 -4.66
C CYS A 49 8.43 7.79 -3.93
N LYS A 50 7.86 7.73 -2.72
CA LYS A 50 7.80 8.83 -1.77
C LYS A 50 8.04 8.27 -0.37
N SER A 51 9.08 8.78 0.30
CA SER A 51 9.31 8.48 1.71
C SER A 51 8.48 9.42 2.59
N ILE A 52 7.63 8.84 3.45
CA ILE A 52 6.80 9.56 4.43
C ILE A 52 7.38 9.25 5.80
N LEU A 53 7.96 10.26 6.45
CA LEU A 53 8.67 10.09 7.72
C LEU A 53 7.75 9.73 8.89
N ARG A 54 6.48 10.16 8.85
CA ARG A 54 5.53 10.04 9.96
C ARG A 54 4.12 9.75 9.46
N ALA A 55 3.87 8.50 9.13
CA ALA A 55 2.52 7.97 8.95
C ALA A 55 2.03 7.30 10.23
N VAL A 56 0.73 7.36 10.51
CA VAL A 56 0.17 6.81 11.76
C VAL A 56 -0.58 5.53 11.46
N PHE A 57 -0.11 4.42 12.02
CA PHE A 57 -0.84 3.15 11.95
C PHE A 57 -2.00 3.17 12.93
N VAL A 58 -3.22 3.12 12.41
CA VAL A 58 -4.41 2.86 13.20
C VAL A 58 -4.48 1.35 13.40
N THR A 59 -4.49 0.92 14.67
CA THR A 59 -4.58 -0.50 15.03
C THR A 59 -5.76 -1.15 14.29
N ALA A 60 -5.44 -2.04 13.36
CA ALA A 60 -6.44 -2.93 12.83
C ALA A 60 -6.83 -3.91 13.93
N ARG A 61 -8.13 -4.06 14.16
CA ARG A 61 -8.60 -5.18 14.95
C ARG A 61 -8.13 -6.46 14.24
N LEU A 62 -7.20 -7.19 14.86
CA LEU A 62 -6.84 -8.56 14.50
C LEU A 62 -8.04 -9.47 14.80
N PHE A 63 -9.10 -9.38 14.00
CA PHE A 63 -10.11 -10.42 13.96
C PHE A 63 -9.87 -11.20 12.68
N ARG A 64 -9.58 -12.49 12.84
CA ARG A 64 -9.50 -13.46 11.75
C ARG A 64 -10.81 -13.39 10.96
N SER A 65 -10.77 -12.83 9.75
CA SER A 65 -11.97 -12.72 8.93
C SER A 65 -12.24 -14.08 8.29
N PHE A 66 -13.24 -14.79 8.80
CA PHE A 66 -13.76 -16.00 8.16
C PHE A 66 -14.70 -15.57 7.03
N VAL A 67 -14.19 -15.54 5.80
CA VAL A 67 -15.03 -15.36 4.61
C VAL A 67 -15.66 -16.72 4.33
N TYR A 68 -16.96 -16.86 4.62
CA TYR A 68 -17.76 -17.97 4.08
C TYR A 68 -17.93 -17.72 2.59
N ASP A 69 -16.98 -18.17 1.77
CA ASP A 69 -17.25 -18.26 0.34
C ASP A 69 -18.31 -19.35 0.11
N LEU A 70 -19.25 -19.09 -0.79
CA LEU A 70 -20.24 -20.06 -1.28
C LEU A 70 -19.59 -21.36 -1.83
N SER A 71 -18.27 -21.35 -2.07
CA SER A 71 -17.47 -22.54 -2.35
C SER A 71 -17.46 -23.56 -1.21
N TYR A 72 -17.68 -23.16 0.05
CA TYR A 72 -17.76 -24.10 1.17
C TYR A 72 -19.06 -24.92 1.16
N ILE A 73 -20.14 -24.38 0.60
CA ILE A 73 -21.45 -25.07 0.51
C ILE A 73 -21.53 -25.90 -0.78
N ALA A 74 -20.82 -25.50 -1.84
CA ALA A 74 -20.90 -26.15 -3.15
C ALA A 74 -19.86 -27.24 -3.42
N VAL A 75 -18.76 -27.34 -2.64
CA VAL A 75 -17.65 -28.25 -2.99
C VAL A 75 -17.67 -29.50 -2.12
N ASN A 76 -18.53 -30.43 -2.51
CA ASN A 76 -18.24 -31.85 -2.34
C ASN A 76 -17.62 -32.34 -3.65
N LYS A 77 -16.42 -32.91 -3.54
CA LYS A 77 -15.60 -33.62 -4.56
C LYS A 77 -14.53 -32.77 -5.28
N ASN A 78 -13.32 -32.91 -4.73
CA ASN A 78 -11.99 -32.67 -5.32
C ASN A 78 -11.40 -31.26 -5.15
N PHE A 79 -10.54 -31.17 -4.12
CA PHE A 79 -9.64 -30.07 -3.75
C PHE A 79 -10.28 -28.77 -3.23
N VAL A 80 -10.38 -28.69 -1.89
CA VAL A 80 -10.56 -27.43 -1.17
C VAL A 80 -9.41 -27.30 -0.17
N SER A 81 -8.43 -26.46 -0.48
CA SER A 81 -7.55 -25.92 0.56
C SER A 81 -8.31 -24.80 1.27
N GLY A 82 -9.00 -25.15 2.35
CA GLY A 82 -9.53 -24.17 3.29
C GLY A 82 -8.37 -23.45 3.97
N GLY A 83 -7.87 -22.38 3.34
CA GLY A 83 -6.76 -21.58 3.86
C GLY A 83 -7.27 -20.60 4.90
N PHE A 84 -6.77 -20.71 6.13
CA PHE A 84 -6.81 -19.57 7.03
C PHE A 84 -5.84 -18.51 6.51
N PHE A 85 -6.35 -17.39 6.03
CA PHE A 85 -5.52 -16.25 5.69
C PHE A 85 -5.48 -15.31 6.90
N ASP A 86 -4.31 -15.20 7.54
CA ASP A 86 -4.04 -14.10 8.45
C ASP A 86 -3.85 -12.85 7.61
N ALA A 87 -4.96 -12.20 7.25
CA ALA A 87 -4.93 -10.91 6.60
C ALA A 87 -4.34 -9.90 7.58
N ASN A 88 -3.05 -9.56 7.41
CA ASN A 88 -2.38 -8.47 8.11
C ASN A 88 -2.86 -7.13 7.49
N ASP A 89 -4.18 -6.94 7.51
CA ASP A 89 -4.83 -5.71 7.10
C ASP A 89 -4.46 -4.62 8.10
N ARG A 90 -4.11 -3.44 7.62
CA ARG A 90 -3.79 -2.28 8.44
C ARG A 90 -4.50 -1.06 7.90
N VAL A 91 -4.73 -0.08 8.76
CA VAL A 91 -5.24 1.22 8.35
C VAL A 91 -4.17 2.25 8.70
N ILE A 92 -3.83 3.10 7.74
CA ILE A 92 -2.77 4.09 7.83
C ILE A 92 -3.40 5.46 7.62
N LEU A 93 -3.11 6.38 8.53
CA LEU A 93 -3.40 7.79 8.40
C LEU A 93 -2.18 8.50 7.82
N ILE A 94 -2.40 9.20 6.71
CA ILE A 94 -1.38 9.99 6.03
C ILE A 94 -1.86 11.44 5.96
N ASP A 95 -1.03 12.38 6.41
CA ASP A 95 -1.34 13.80 6.38
C ASP A 95 -1.14 14.34 4.96
N TRP A 96 -2.05 15.21 4.50
CA TRP A 96 -1.97 15.88 3.22
C TRP A 96 -0.61 16.57 2.99
N GLN A 97 0.02 17.08 4.05
CA GLN A 97 1.33 17.73 3.93
C GLN A 97 2.43 16.81 3.41
N ASP A 98 2.36 15.51 3.69
CA ASP A 98 3.36 14.53 3.27
C ASP A 98 3.12 14.03 1.84
N THR A 99 1.91 14.26 1.31
CA THR A 99 1.42 13.74 0.01
C THR A 99 1.07 14.84 -0.98
N ARG A 100 1.56 16.08 -0.79
CA ARG A 100 1.18 17.22 -1.66
C ARG A 100 1.46 17.00 -3.14
N ASP A 101 2.51 16.26 -3.45
CA ASP A 101 2.98 15.93 -4.80
C ASP A 101 2.68 14.47 -5.19
N PHE A 102 1.89 13.77 -4.38
CA PHE A 102 1.65 12.33 -4.51
C PHE A 102 0.20 11.98 -4.18
N VAL A 103 -0.58 11.59 -5.18
CA VAL A 103 -1.95 11.09 -4.98
C VAL A 103 -1.92 9.58 -4.80
N VAL A 104 -2.43 9.13 -3.65
CA VAL A 104 -2.51 7.70 -3.28
C VAL A 104 -3.66 7.05 -4.03
N GLU A 105 -3.37 5.98 -4.76
CA GLU A 105 -4.32 5.19 -5.54
C GLU A 105 -4.36 3.72 -5.06
N LEU A 106 -5.32 2.95 -5.57
CA LEU A 106 -5.49 1.54 -5.19
C LEU A 106 -4.39 0.63 -5.73
N ASP A 107 -3.76 0.99 -6.84
CA ASP A 107 -2.68 0.22 -7.46
C ASP A 107 -1.30 0.50 -6.82
N ASP A 108 -1.27 1.44 -5.88
CA ASP A 108 -0.08 1.77 -5.12
C ASP A 108 0.22 0.70 -4.07
N TYR A 109 1.46 0.66 -3.62
CA TYR A 109 1.89 -0.21 -2.54
C TYR A 109 2.79 0.53 -1.55
N ILE A 110 2.82 0.02 -0.33
CA ILE A 110 3.57 0.59 0.79
C ILE A 110 4.54 -0.46 1.31
N ILE A 111 5.78 -0.03 1.56
CA ILE A 111 6.78 -0.81 2.29
C ILE A 111 6.93 -0.23 3.68
N TYR A 112 6.78 -1.08 4.69
CA TYR A 112 6.98 -0.76 6.09
C TYR A 112 7.61 -1.97 6.79
N ASP A 113 8.71 -1.76 7.52
CA ASP A 113 9.40 -2.84 8.25
C ASP A 113 9.72 -4.05 7.34
N ASP A 114 10.26 -3.74 6.15
CA ASP A 114 10.58 -4.69 5.06
C ASP A 114 9.44 -5.64 4.67
N LYS A 115 8.20 -5.22 4.91
CA LYS A 115 6.99 -5.92 4.51
C LYS A 115 6.25 -5.12 3.46
N HIS A 116 5.77 -5.84 2.45
CA HIS A 116 5.00 -5.29 1.35
C HIS A 116 3.51 -5.26 1.69
N TYR A 117 2.88 -4.11 1.50
CA TYR A 117 1.46 -3.89 1.73
C TYR A 117 0.80 -3.31 0.47
N LEU A 118 -0.23 -3.98 -0.04
CA LEU A 118 -1.05 -3.47 -1.14
C LEU A 118 -2.11 -2.51 -0.61
N VAL A 119 -2.36 -1.41 -1.33
CA VAL A 119 -3.49 -0.54 -1.01
C VAL A 119 -4.79 -1.24 -1.42
N THR A 120 -5.72 -1.37 -0.47
CA THR A 120 -7.03 -2.02 -0.69
C THR A 120 -8.19 -1.05 -0.55
N GLY A 121 -7.95 0.15 -0.05
CA GLY A 121 -8.95 1.20 0.07
C GLY A 121 -8.31 2.53 0.37
N VAL A 122 -8.80 3.59 -0.26
CA VAL A 122 -8.37 4.96 0.00
C VAL A 122 -9.61 5.78 0.33
N ARG A 123 -9.59 6.50 1.45
CA ARG A 123 -10.57 7.53 1.76
C ARG A 123 -9.87 8.85 1.98
N VAL A 124 -10.29 9.88 1.25
CA VAL A 124 -9.80 11.24 1.45
C VAL A 124 -10.64 11.89 2.54
N PHE A 125 -9.99 12.53 3.52
CA PHE A 125 -10.71 13.31 4.52
C PHE A 125 -11.26 14.60 3.91
N GLU A 126 -12.39 15.07 4.43
CA GLU A 126 -12.94 16.37 4.05
C GLU A 126 -11.90 17.49 4.24
N ASN A 127 -11.93 18.48 3.34
CA ASN A 127 -11.07 19.67 3.37
C ASN A 127 -9.57 19.37 3.17
N ASP A 128 -9.24 18.33 2.41
CA ASP A 128 -7.87 17.94 2.07
C ASP A 128 -6.98 17.82 3.33
N ALA A 129 -7.55 17.24 4.40
CA ALA A 129 -6.81 17.06 5.65
C ALA A 129 -5.79 15.90 5.54
N GLY A 130 -6.04 14.95 4.66
CA GLY A 130 -5.16 13.79 4.43
C GLY A 130 -5.92 12.58 3.89
N TYR A 131 -5.31 11.42 4.04
CA TYR A 131 -5.81 10.13 3.59
C TYR A 131 -5.95 9.14 4.76
N LEU A 132 -7.00 8.32 4.69
CA LEU A 132 -7.16 7.09 5.44
C LEU A 132 -7.01 5.93 4.44
N VAL A 133 -5.88 5.24 4.51
CA VAL A 133 -5.49 4.19 3.57
C VAL A 133 -5.61 2.84 4.25
N LYS A 134 -6.46 1.96 3.72
CA LYS A 134 -6.51 0.56 4.12
C LYS A 134 -5.52 -0.21 3.27
N VAL A 135 -4.65 -0.98 3.91
CA VAL A 135 -3.65 -1.80 3.24
C VAL A 135 -3.73 -3.25 3.69
N ARG A 136 -3.24 -4.17 2.85
CA ARG A 136 -3.17 -5.60 3.13
C ARG A 136 -1.75 -6.10 2.93
N GLY A 137 -1.19 -6.74 3.95
CA GLY A 137 0.11 -7.39 3.86
C GLY A 137 0.10 -8.51 2.82
N VAL A 138 1.14 -8.57 1.99
CA VAL A 138 1.36 -9.65 1.02
C VAL A 138 2.50 -10.52 1.49
N THR A 139 2.26 -11.82 1.56
CA THR A 139 3.27 -12.82 1.93
C THR A 139 3.88 -13.41 0.67
N GLY A 140 5.21 -13.56 0.62
CA GLY A 140 5.92 -14.20 -0.50
C GLY A 140 6.19 -13.30 -1.71
N ALA A 141 5.87 -12.01 -1.65
CA ALA A 141 6.32 -11.04 -2.65
C ALA A 141 7.75 -10.62 -2.33
N GLU A 142 8.63 -10.65 -3.34
CA GLU A 142 9.97 -10.09 -3.23
C GLU A 142 9.86 -8.57 -3.01
N VAL A 143 10.40 -8.11 -1.89
CA VAL A 143 10.38 -6.68 -1.53
C VAL A 143 11.55 -6.01 -2.21
N ILE A 144 11.31 -5.53 -3.43
CA ILE A 144 12.27 -4.66 -4.13
C ILE A 144 12.03 -3.25 -3.62
N ASP A 145 12.97 -2.73 -2.83
CA ASP A 145 12.93 -1.37 -2.33
C ASP A 145 13.93 -0.48 -3.08
N PRO A 146 13.55 0.05 -4.27
CA PRO A 146 14.45 0.84 -5.09
C PRO A 146 14.87 2.15 -4.40
N CYS A 147 14.13 2.61 -3.38
CA CYS A 147 14.39 3.87 -2.70
C CYS A 147 15.15 3.74 -1.38
N ALA A 148 15.60 2.53 -1.02
CA ALA A 148 16.59 2.32 0.03
C ALA A 148 17.97 2.85 -0.40
N PHE A 149 18.22 2.95 -1.70
CA PHE A 149 19.45 3.43 -2.31
C PHE A 149 19.21 4.81 -2.93
N GLU A 150 19.52 5.85 -2.14
CA GLU A 150 19.67 7.26 -2.51
C GLU A 150 18.43 8.13 -2.83
N MET A 151 18.49 9.35 -2.29
CA MET A 151 17.56 10.44 -2.52
C MET A 151 17.76 11.05 -3.92
N SER A 152 17.18 10.48 -4.97
CA SER A 152 16.87 11.26 -6.17
C SER A 152 15.75 10.62 -7.01
N ASN A 153 15.09 11.45 -7.79
CA ASN A 153 13.83 11.19 -8.46
C ASN A 153 13.90 10.05 -9.49
N ALA A 154 12.81 9.26 -9.56
CA ALA A 154 12.46 8.29 -10.61
C ALA A 154 13.55 7.24 -10.94
N ILE A 155 13.40 6.04 -10.37
CA ILE A 155 14.25 4.89 -10.66
C ILE A 155 13.48 3.92 -11.55
N GLU A 156 14.11 3.49 -12.64
CA GLU A 156 13.60 2.46 -13.55
C GLU A 156 13.96 1.07 -12.99
N ILE A 157 12.96 0.21 -12.81
CA ILE A 157 13.17 -1.17 -12.34
C ILE A 157 12.98 -2.10 -13.54
N THR A 158 14.03 -2.76 -13.97
CA THR A 158 13.98 -3.83 -14.98
C THR A 158 13.84 -5.17 -14.26
N GLN A 159 12.70 -5.84 -14.40
CA GLN A 159 12.52 -7.20 -13.89
C GLN A 159 12.62 -8.19 -15.05
N THR A 160 13.64 -9.05 -15.00
CA THR A 160 13.81 -10.13 -15.98
C THR A 160 13.20 -11.40 -15.40
N VAL A 161 12.18 -11.96 -16.06
CA VAL A 161 11.62 -13.27 -15.70
C VAL A 161 12.14 -14.26 -16.72
N ILE A 162 13.08 -15.12 -16.30
CA ILE A 162 13.58 -16.22 -17.13
C ILE A 162 12.62 -17.40 -16.90
N ALA A 163 11.79 -17.69 -17.91
CA ALA A 163 11.02 -18.91 -17.93
C ALA A 163 11.93 -20.04 -18.42
N ASP A 164 12.46 -20.85 -17.50
CA ASP A 164 13.12 -22.10 -17.87
C ASP A 164 12.06 -23.05 -18.44
N ALA A 165 12.17 -23.33 -19.74
CA ALA A 165 11.42 -24.40 -20.37
C ALA A 165 11.88 -25.74 -19.76
N ILE A 166 11.00 -26.38 -18.99
CA ILE A 166 11.20 -27.75 -18.54
C ILE A 166 11.16 -28.65 -19.79
N PRO A 167 12.16 -29.53 -20.01
CA PRO A 167 12.26 -30.38 -21.20
C PRO A 167 11.13 -31.40 -21.31
#